data_AF-Q22165-F1
#
_entry.id   AF-Q22165-F1
#
_cell.length_a   1.000
_cell.length_b   1.000
_cell.length_c   1.000
_cell.angle_alpha   90.00
_cell.angle_beta   90.00
_cell.angle_gamma   90.00
#
_symmetry.space_group_name_H-M   'P 1'
#
loop_
_entity.id
_entity.type
_entity.pdbx_description
1 polymer ?
#
loop_
_entity_poly.entity_id
_entity_poly.type
_entity_poly.pdbx_seq_one_letter_code
_entity_poly.pdbx_strand_id
1 'polypeptide(L)'
;MQRQGTVRAPCSRIVDPHQKVNYTVCGWIITIISYLVVLFTLPLSAFFCLKVVQEYERAVIFRLGRLKHGGARGPGIFFIIPCIESFKKIDLRVVSFDVPPQEILSKDSVTVSVDAVIYFRISNATVSVINVEDAARSTKLLAQTTLRNFLGTRTLAEMLSSRDAISMQMQAALDEATDPWGVKVERVEIKDVRLPIQLQRAMAAEAEAARAAGAKIIAAEGEQLASRALADAADVIATSPCAIQLRYLQTLNSISSEKNNTIIFPFPTELIAKFIQSAAA
;
A
#
# COMPACT_ATOMS: atom_id res chain seq x y z
N MET A 1 20.14 21.19 -23.15
CA MET A 1 19.00 21.18 -22.21
C MET A 1 19.54 21.23 -20.79
N GLN A 2 18.96 22.07 -19.94
CA GLN A 2 19.54 22.58 -18.69
C GLN A 2 19.98 21.47 -17.72
N ARG A 3 21.21 21.61 -17.19
CA ARG A 3 21.68 20.87 -16.01
C ARG A 3 20.72 21.20 -14.86
N GLN A 4 19.90 20.25 -14.46
CA GLN A 4 19.14 20.35 -13.21
C GLN A 4 20.18 20.43 -12.08
N GLY A 5 20.41 21.63 -11.57
CA GLY A 5 21.12 21.81 -10.32
C GLY A 5 20.30 21.11 -9.25
N THR A 6 20.81 19.98 -8.75
CA THR A 6 20.27 19.32 -7.58
C THR A 6 20.42 20.33 -6.44
N VAL A 7 19.32 20.96 -6.06
CA VAL A 7 19.25 21.80 -4.86
C VAL A 7 19.47 20.85 -3.69
N ARG A 8 20.73 20.66 -3.28
CA ARG A 8 21.05 20.02 -2.00
C ARG A 8 20.38 20.88 -0.94
N ALA A 9 19.36 20.34 -0.29
CA ALA A 9 18.82 20.94 0.93
C ALA A 9 20.00 21.26 1.85
N PRO A 10 20.03 22.45 2.48
CA PRO A 10 21.13 22.84 3.34
C PRO A 10 21.31 21.75 4.39
N CYS A 11 22.49 21.14 4.42
CA CYS A 11 22.91 20.18 5.45
C CYS A 11 22.38 20.69 6.79
N SER A 12 21.34 20.04 7.31
CA SER A 12 20.91 20.27 8.68
C SER A 12 22.17 20.06 9.50
N ARG A 13 22.56 21.09 10.24
CA ARG A 13 23.77 21.05 11.05
C ARG A 13 23.51 20.00 12.12
N ILE A 14 23.85 18.74 11.81
CA ILE A 14 23.69 17.60 12.70
C ILE A 14 24.45 17.99 13.95
N VAL A 15 23.72 18.21 15.05
CA VAL A 15 24.37 18.40 16.34
C VAL A 15 25.04 17.08 16.64
N ASP A 16 26.36 17.03 16.43
CA ASP A 16 27.12 15.82 16.68
C ASP A 16 26.86 15.40 18.13
N PRO A 17 26.31 14.19 18.37
CA PRO A 17 26.01 13.72 19.72
C PRO A 17 27.27 13.64 20.60
N HIS A 18 28.46 13.72 20.00
CA HIS A 18 29.76 13.70 20.66
C HIS A 18 30.39 15.07 20.89
N GLN A 19 29.74 16.20 20.53
CA GLN A 19 30.35 17.51 20.72
C GLN A 19 30.62 17.79 22.21
N LYS A 20 31.88 18.09 22.54
CA LYS A 20 32.31 18.42 23.91
C LYS A 20 31.56 19.67 24.40
N VAL A 21 30.73 19.50 25.42
CA VAL A 21 30.02 20.61 26.05
C VAL A 21 30.99 21.40 26.92
N ASN A 22 31.36 22.60 26.46
CA ASN A 22 32.12 23.55 27.27
C ASN A 22 31.15 24.26 28.22
N TYR A 23 31.02 23.78 29.46
CA TYR A 23 30.27 24.48 30.50
C TYR A 23 30.98 25.78 30.87
N THR A 24 30.24 26.88 30.92
CA THR A 24 30.72 28.15 31.49
C THR A 24 31.11 27.93 32.96
N VAL A 25 32.04 28.70 33.50
CA VAL A 25 32.45 28.64 34.94
C VAL A 25 31.22 28.67 35.87
N CYS A 26 30.24 29.52 35.58
CA CYS A 26 28.96 29.55 36.29
C CYS A 26 28.19 28.22 36.21
N GLY A 27 28.18 27.57 35.04
CA GLY A 27 27.59 26.23 34.86
C GLY A 27 28.26 25.18 35.75
N TRP A 28 29.59 25.22 35.87
CA TRP A 28 30.31 24.34 36.80
C TRP A 28 29.91 24.59 38.26
N ILE A 29 29.85 25.86 38.69
CA ILE A 29 29.43 26.21 40.06
C ILE A 29 28.02 25.71 40.36
N ILE A 30 27.06 25.95 39.46
CA ILE A 30 25.67 25.50 39.60
C ILE A 30 25.61 23.97 39.69
N THR A 31 26.39 23.27 38.85
CA THR A 31 26.43 21.80 38.91
C THR A 31 26.97 21.30 40.25
N ILE A 32 28.05 21.89 40.78
CA ILE A 32 28.61 21.51 42.09
C ILE A 32 27.61 21.76 43.21
N ILE A 33 26.96 22.93 43.23
CA ILE A 33 25.94 23.27 44.24
C ILE A 33 24.79 22.27 44.21
N SER A 34 24.30 21.91 43.02
CA SER A 34 23.22 20.92 42.90
C SER A 34 23.65 19.53 43.36
N TYR A 35 24.88 19.10 43.06
CA TYR A 35 25.41 17.84 43.62
C TYR A 35 25.49 17.88 45.15
N LEU A 36 25.92 19.00 45.74
CA LEU A 36 25.94 19.18 47.20
C LEU A 36 24.54 19.15 47.81
N VAL A 37 23.56 19.86 47.22
CA VAL A 37 22.17 19.84 47.67
C VAL A 37 21.60 18.43 47.60
N VAL A 38 21.85 17.70 46.52
CA VAL A 38 21.41 16.30 46.38
C VAL A 38 22.03 15.41 47.46
N LEU A 39 23.33 15.58 47.75
CA LEU A 39 24.05 14.82 48.77
C LEU A 39 23.51 15.09 50.18
N PHE A 40 23.30 16.36 50.55
CA PHE A 40 22.77 16.74 51.86
C PHE A 40 21.31 16.32 52.09
N THR A 41 20.53 16.19 51.01
CA THR A 41 19.11 15.80 51.07
C THR A 41 18.89 14.29 50.88
N LEU A 42 19.95 13.47 50.87
CA LEU A 42 19.82 12.02 50.93
C LEU A 42 19.22 11.58 52.29
N PRO A 43 18.33 10.57 52.32
CA PRO A 43 17.95 9.67 51.23
C PRO A 43 16.77 10.18 50.36
N LEU A 44 16.09 11.26 50.76
CA LEU A 44 14.86 11.73 50.11
C LEU A 44 15.07 12.09 48.64
N SER A 45 16.19 12.74 48.31
CA SER A 45 16.52 13.11 46.92
C SER A 45 16.69 11.90 46.01
N ALA A 46 17.24 10.77 46.51
CA ALA A 46 17.48 9.57 45.71
C ALA A 46 16.20 9.00 45.09
N PHE A 47 15.08 9.00 45.83
CA PHE A 47 13.79 8.54 45.32
C PHE A 47 13.28 9.39 44.14
N PHE A 48 13.51 10.70 44.16
CA PHE A 48 13.13 11.58 43.05
C PHE A 48 14.08 11.49 41.84
N CYS A 49 15.35 11.18 42.10
CA CYS A 49 16.39 11.09 41.07
C CYS A 49 16.33 9.78 40.28
N LEU A 50 15.91 8.68 40.90
CA LEU A 50 15.77 7.39 40.25
C LEU A 50 14.51 7.39 39.37
N LYS A 51 14.72 7.29 38.06
CA LYS A 51 13.64 7.07 37.10
C LYS A 51 13.90 5.83 36.27
N VAL A 52 12.80 5.21 35.85
CA VAL A 52 12.80 4.00 35.03
C VAL A 52 12.23 4.33 33.65
N VAL A 53 12.92 3.85 32.62
CA VAL A 53 12.50 3.91 31.21
C VAL A 53 12.31 2.48 30.71
N GLN A 54 11.23 2.26 29.97
CA GLN A 54 10.86 0.96 29.44
C GLN A 54 11.72 0.60 28.23
N GLU A 55 11.81 -0.67 27.86
CA GLU A 55 12.68 -1.16 26.76
C GLU A 55 12.40 -0.51 25.40
N TYR A 56 11.12 -0.24 25.13
CA TYR A 56 10.68 0.41 23.91
C TYR A 56 10.76 1.94 23.95
N GLU A 57 11.21 2.51 25.07
CA GLU A 57 11.39 3.96 25.23
C GLU A 57 12.88 4.31 25.29
N ARG A 58 13.21 5.55 24.90
CA ARG A 58 14.52 6.16 25.15
C ARG A 58 14.37 7.52 25.80
N ALA A 59 15.27 7.83 26.72
CA ALA A 59 15.31 9.13 27.38
C ALA A 59 16.44 9.99 26.81
N VAL A 60 16.08 11.13 26.21
CA VAL A 60 17.02 12.17 25.81
C VAL A 60 17.15 13.15 26.96
N ILE A 61 18.36 13.29 27.51
CA ILE A 61 18.61 14.10 28.71
C ILE A 61 19.30 15.40 28.32
N PHE A 62 18.74 16.51 28.79
CA PHE A 62 19.30 17.85 28.66
C PHE A 62 19.76 18.34 30.03
N ARG A 63 20.99 18.81 30.14
CA ARG A 63 21.57 19.41 31.33
C ARG A 63 21.85 20.88 31.05
N LEU A 64 21.20 21.79 31.77
CA LEU A 64 21.29 23.24 31.51
C LEU A 64 21.05 23.59 30.02
N GLY A 65 20.03 22.97 29.42
CA GLY A 65 19.68 23.17 28.01
C GLY A 65 20.62 22.52 26.99
N ARG A 66 21.63 21.76 27.42
CA ARG A 66 22.58 21.07 26.52
C ARG A 66 22.41 19.57 26.57
N LEU A 67 22.54 18.91 25.43
CA LEU A 67 22.46 17.45 25.36
C LEU A 67 23.56 16.82 26.22
N LYS A 68 23.18 15.87 27.08
CA LYS A 68 24.11 15.10 27.91
C LYS A 68 24.96 14.17 27.03
N HIS A 69 26.22 13.98 27.41
CA HIS A 69 27.13 13.07 26.73
C HIS A 69 26.59 11.62 26.73
N GLY A 70 26.77 10.92 25.61
CA GLY A 70 26.34 9.54 25.40
C GLY A 70 25.04 9.35 24.63
N GLY A 71 24.44 10.44 24.12
CA GLY A 71 23.19 10.37 23.34
C GLY A 71 21.98 9.94 24.16
N ALA A 72 20.99 9.36 23.49
CA ALA A 72 19.78 8.86 24.13
C ALA A 72 20.10 7.69 25.06
N ARG A 73 19.72 7.80 26.34
CA ARG A 73 19.94 6.75 27.33
C ARG A 73 19.04 5.55 27.04
N GLY A 74 19.64 4.37 27.18
CA GLY A 74 18.95 3.10 27.07
C GLY A 74 17.94 2.85 28.18
N PRO A 75 17.16 1.77 28.03
CA PRO A 75 16.15 1.40 28.99
C PRO A 75 16.76 0.95 30.32
N GLY A 76 15.91 0.88 31.34
CA GLY A 76 16.29 0.56 32.70
C GLY A 76 16.32 1.79 33.60
N ILE A 77 17.03 1.63 34.72
CA ILE A 77 17.13 2.65 35.77
C ILE A 77 18.22 3.65 35.37
N PHE A 78 17.89 4.94 35.42
CA PHE A 78 18.86 6.00 35.22
C PHE A 78 18.64 7.12 36.24
N PHE A 79 19.75 7.78 36.58
CA PHE A 79 19.79 8.84 37.58
C PHE A 79 19.68 10.21 36.90
N ILE A 80 18.71 10.99 37.34
CA ILE A 80 18.48 12.36 36.89
C ILE A 80 18.67 13.31 38.07
N ILE A 81 19.45 14.36 37.85
CA ILE A 81 19.68 15.39 38.87
C ILE A 81 18.50 16.37 38.87
N PRO A 82 17.79 16.55 40.00
CA PRO A 82 16.73 17.54 40.09
C PRO A 82 17.26 18.96 39.83
N CYS A 83 16.38 19.83 39.34
CA CYS A 83 16.64 21.24 39.00
C CYS A 83 17.48 21.50 37.73
N ILE A 84 18.54 20.72 37.48
CA ILE A 84 19.49 20.99 36.37
C ILE A 84 19.18 20.15 35.13
N GLU A 85 18.72 18.92 35.31
CA GLU A 85 18.46 18.00 34.22
C GLU A 85 16.97 17.92 33.88
N SER A 86 16.64 18.08 32.61
CA SER A 86 15.35 17.74 32.04
C SER A 86 15.51 16.54 31.10
N PHE A 87 14.46 15.75 30.91
CA PHE A 87 14.50 14.61 30.01
C PHE A 87 13.22 14.51 29.20
N LYS A 88 13.33 14.03 27.96
CA LYS A 88 12.19 13.73 27.08
C LYS A 88 12.20 12.24 26.78
N LYS A 89 11.08 11.57 27.08
CA LYS A 89 10.86 10.16 26.73
C LYS A 89 10.34 10.08 25.30
N ILE A 90 10.84 9.10 24.56
CA ILE A 90 10.50 8.89 23.16
C ILE A 90 10.24 7.41 22.95
N ASP A 91 9.09 7.11 22.36
CA ASP A 91 8.70 5.76 21.99
C ASP A 91 9.39 5.37 20.67
N LEU A 92 10.00 4.18 20.64
CA LEU A 92 10.66 3.61 19.47
C LEU A 92 9.75 2.64 18.69
N ARG A 93 8.53 2.37 19.17
CA ARG A 93 7.59 1.46 18.50
C ARG A 93 7.08 2.07 17.20
N VAL A 94 6.61 1.18 16.33
CA VAL A 94 5.90 1.57 15.11
C VAL A 94 4.54 2.12 15.49
N VAL A 95 4.27 3.34 15.04
CA VAL A 95 3.00 4.04 15.18
C VAL A 95 2.46 4.36 13.80
N SER A 96 1.14 4.41 13.67
CA SER A 96 0.47 4.78 12.43
C SER A 96 -0.31 6.09 12.56
N PHE A 97 -0.42 6.81 11.45
CA PHE A 97 -1.37 7.91 11.32
C PHE A 97 -2.01 7.93 9.93
N ASP A 98 -3.25 8.40 9.88
CA ASP A 98 -3.94 8.68 8.62
C ASP A 98 -3.47 10.02 8.02
N VAL A 99 -3.07 9.97 6.76
CA VAL A 99 -2.91 11.14 5.89
C VAL A 99 -4.31 11.49 5.37
N PRO A 100 -4.82 12.71 5.64
CA PRO A 100 -6.16 13.07 5.20
C PRO A 100 -6.25 13.10 3.67
N PRO A 101 -7.45 12.89 3.10
CA PRO A 101 -7.63 12.83 1.66
C PRO A 101 -7.09 14.06 0.94
N GLN A 102 -6.36 13.85 -0.15
CA GLN A 102 -5.80 14.89 -1.01
C GLN A 102 -6.58 14.94 -2.33
N GLU A 103 -7.19 16.08 -2.62
CA GLU A 103 -7.82 16.36 -3.91
C GLU A 103 -6.79 16.92 -4.88
N ILE A 104 -6.54 16.18 -5.96
CA ILE A 104 -5.51 16.50 -6.96
C ILE A 104 -5.98 16.11 -8.37
N LEU A 105 -5.40 16.77 -9.38
CA LEU A 105 -5.57 16.39 -10.78
C LEU A 105 -4.53 15.31 -11.13
N SER A 106 -5.00 14.14 -11.56
CA SER A 106 -4.12 13.07 -12.05
C SER A 106 -3.51 13.43 -13.41
N LYS A 107 -2.55 12.62 -13.88
CA LYS A 107 -1.96 12.77 -15.22
C LYS A 107 -2.99 12.72 -16.35
N ASP A 108 -4.12 12.04 -16.12
CA ASP A 108 -5.22 11.91 -17.09
C ASP A 108 -6.22 13.06 -17.04
N SER A 109 -5.87 14.16 -16.35
CA SER A 109 -6.77 15.29 -16.13
C SER A 109 -8.07 14.91 -15.40
N VAL A 110 -8.02 13.87 -14.56
CA VAL A 110 -9.15 13.46 -13.71
C VAL A 110 -8.89 13.93 -12.29
N THR A 111 -9.85 14.63 -11.70
CA THR A 111 -9.79 14.99 -10.27
C THR A 111 -10.01 13.74 -9.43
N VAL A 112 -9.06 13.39 -8.57
CA VAL A 112 -9.15 12.24 -7.66
C VAL A 112 -8.86 12.68 -6.22
N SER A 113 -9.53 12.03 -5.27
CA SER A 113 -9.31 12.19 -3.83
C SER A 113 -8.67 10.92 -3.30
N VAL A 114 -7.44 11.00 -2.80
CA VAL A 114 -6.71 9.82 -2.28
C VAL A 114 -6.25 10.06 -0.85
N ASP A 115 -6.47 9.08 0.02
CA ASP A 115 -5.91 9.03 1.38
C ASP A 115 -4.98 7.82 1.55
N ALA A 116 -4.15 7.89 2.59
CA ALA A 116 -3.11 6.91 2.86
C ALA A 116 -2.87 6.76 4.36
N VAL A 117 -2.31 5.63 4.77
CA VAL A 117 -1.86 5.36 6.14
C VAL A 117 -0.35 5.15 6.11
N ILE A 118 0.34 5.76 7.06
CA ILE A 118 1.79 5.66 7.17
C ILE A 118 2.15 5.00 8.48
N TYR A 119 2.99 3.97 8.41
CA TYR A 119 3.60 3.29 9.53
C TYR A 119 5.04 3.76 9.66
N PHE A 120 5.36 4.38 10.79
CA PHE A 120 6.69 4.91 11.04
C PHE A 120 7.12 4.64 12.47
N ARG A 121 8.42 4.71 12.73
CA ARG A 121 8.98 4.72 14.09
C ARG A 121 10.12 5.71 14.19
N ILE A 122 10.48 6.07 15.41
CA ILE A 122 11.66 6.90 15.64
C ILE A 122 12.89 5.97 15.66
N SER A 123 13.81 6.16 14.71
CA SER A 123 15.07 5.42 14.63
C SER A 123 16.14 6.02 15.54
N ASN A 124 16.22 7.35 15.59
CA ASN A 124 17.17 8.08 16.43
C ASN A 124 16.44 9.10 17.31
N ALA A 125 16.25 8.70 18.57
CA ALA A 125 15.66 9.50 19.63
C ALA A 125 16.33 10.88 19.82
N THR A 126 17.67 10.93 19.78
CA THR A 126 18.40 12.19 19.96
C THR A 126 18.13 13.16 18.82
N VAL A 127 18.23 12.68 17.57
CA VAL A 127 18.02 13.50 16.37
C VAL A 127 16.57 13.99 16.30
N SER A 128 15.61 13.13 16.62
CA SER A 128 14.18 13.45 16.59
C SER A 128 13.78 14.60 17.52
N VAL A 129 14.46 14.78 18.67
CA VAL A 129 14.16 15.91 19.57
C VAL A 129 14.87 17.20 19.17
N ILE A 130 16.04 17.10 18.53
CA ILE A 130 16.88 18.26 18.25
C ILE A 130 16.55 18.88 16.90
N ASN A 131 16.30 18.07 15.88
CA ASN A 131 16.19 18.54 14.50
C ASN A 131 14.77 18.96 14.10
N VAL A 132 13.76 18.50 14.85
CA VAL A 132 12.35 18.79 14.55
C VAL A 132 11.58 19.00 15.84
N GLU A 133 10.68 19.99 15.85
CA GLU A 133 9.82 20.30 17.01
C GLU A 133 8.86 19.15 17.31
N ASP A 134 8.10 18.75 16.28
CA ASP A 134 7.17 17.63 16.28
C ASP A 134 7.42 16.76 15.03
N ALA A 135 8.10 15.63 15.25
CA ALA A 135 8.43 14.67 14.21
C ALA A 135 7.18 14.07 13.56
N ALA A 136 6.13 13.76 14.33
CA ALA A 136 4.92 13.13 13.82
C ALA A 136 4.14 14.11 12.94
N ARG A 137 3.95 15.35 13.41
CA ARG A 137 3.26 16.38 12.63
C ARG A 137 4.02 16.76 11.36
N SER A 138 5.34 16.93 11.44
CA SER A 138 6.16 17.29 10.28
C SER A 138 6.17 16.18 9.23
N THR A 139 6.28 14.92 9.68
CA THR A 139 6.17 13.74 8.80
C THR A 139 4.79 13.66 8.14
N LYS A 140 3.71 13.98 8.86
CA LYS A 140 2.36 14.03 8.28
C LYS A 140 2.22 15.09 7.19
N LEU A 141 2.77 16.29 7.37
CA LEU A 141 2.73 17.36 6.37
C LEU A 141 3.58 17.03 5.13
N LEU A 142 4.77 16.46 5.36
CA LEU A 142 5.63 15.97 4.29
C LEU A 142 4.93 14.87 3.49
N ALA A 143 4.30 13.91 4.17
CA ALA A 143 3.49 12.87 3.56
C ALA A 143 2.38 13.39 2.66
N GLN A 144 1.64 14.43 3.09
CA GLN A 144 0.62 15.07 2.25
C GLN A 144 1.20 15.64 0.96
N THR A 145 2.35 16.30 1.06
CA THR A 145 3.02 16.92 -0.10
C THR A 145 3.59 15.86 -1.04
N THR A 146 4.22 14.82 -0.50
CA THR A 146 4.75 13.70 -1.28
C THR A 146 3.62 12.92 -1.96
N LEU A 147 2.52 12.64 -1.24
CA LEU A 147 1.32 12.01 -1.82
C LEU A 147 0.78 12.83 -2.99
N ARG A 148 0.65 14.15 -2.83
CA ARG A 148 0.20 15.07 -3.90
C ARG A 148 1.12 15.01 -5.13
N ASN A 149 2.43 15.05 -4.92
CA ASN A 149 3.40 15.03 -6.02
C ASN A 149 3.39 13.69 -6.77
N PHE A 150 3.40 12.57 -6.04
CA PHE A 150 3.37 11.24 -6.65
C PHE A 150 2.09 11.03 -7.44
N LEU A 151 0.93 11.30 -6.83
CA LEU A 151 -0.35 11.10 -7.49
C LEU A 151 -0.53 12.01 -8.71
N GLY A 152 -0.03 13.26 -8.67
CA GLY A 152 -0.11 14.16 -9.83
C GLY A 152 0.65 13.64 -11.07
N THR A 153 1.63 12.75 -10.88
CA THR A 153 2.42 12.16 -11.98
C THR A 153 1.88 10.82 -12.49
N ARG A 154 0.84 10.27 -11.85
CA ARG A 154 0.30 8.93 -12.13
C ARG A 154 -1.04 9.02 -12.85
N THR A 155 -1.31 8.01 -13.66
CA THR A 155 -2.62 7.83 -14.32
C THR A 155 -3.63 7.26 -13.33
N LEU A 156 -4.92 7.48 -13.59
CA LEU A 156 -6.01 6.90 -12.81
C LEU A 156 -5.95 5.37 -12.82
N ALA A 157 -5.65 4.79 -13.99
CA ALA A 157 -5.50 3.34 -14.13
C ALA A 157 -4.38 2.80 -13.21
N GLU A 158 -3.20 3.44 -13.23
CA GLU A 158 -2.08 3.07 -12.34
C GLU A 158 -2.45 3.17 -10.86
N MET A 159 -3.20 4.21 -10.45
CA MET A 159 -3.65 4.35 -9.06
C MET A 159 -4.62 3.25 -8.62
N LEU A 160 -5.42 2.73 -9.54
CA LEU A 160 -6.39 1.67 -9.25
C LEU A 160 -5.75 0.28 -9.29
N SER A 161 -4.85 0.01 -10.25
CA SER A 161 -4.24 -1.31 -10.44
C SER A 161 -2.92 -1.52 -9.70
N SER A 162 -2.11 -0.48 -9.53
CA SER A 162 -0.70 -0.58 -9.14
C SER A 162 -0.42 0.13 -7.82
N ARG A 163 -1.33 -0.01 -6.86
CA ARG A 163 -1.23 0.60 -5.52
C ARG A 163 0.07 0.22 -4.81
N ASP A 164 0.47 -1.04 -4.87
CA ASP A 164 1.69 -1.52 -4.20
C ASP A 164 2.96 -0.85 -4.75
N ALA A 165 3.03 -0.67 -6.07
CA ALA A 165 4.17 -0.02 -6.71
C ALA A 165 4.27 1.47 -6.36
N ILE A 166 3.13 2.16 -6.24
CA ILE A 166 3.08 3.57 -5.81
C ILE A 166 3.47 3.67 -4.34
N SER A 167 2.89 2.82 -3.48
CA SER A 167 3.19 2.75 -2.05
C SER A 167 4.68 2.53 -1.77
N MET A 168 5.33 1.62 -2.49
CA MET A 168 6.77 1.34 -2.33
C MET A 168 7.65 2.53 -2.71
N GLN A 169 7.35 3.20 -3.83
CA GLN A 169 8.12 4.38 -4.25
C GLN A 169 7.91 5.56 -3.30
N MET A 170 6.68 5.75 -2.83
CA MET A 170 6.36 6.77 -1.83
C MET A 170 7.04 6.49 -0.50
N GLN A 171 7.09 5.23 -0.07
CA GLN A 171 7.82 4.82 1.12
C GLN A 171 9.29 5.19 1.01
N ALA A 172 9.96 4.85 -0.09
CA ALA A 172 11.38 5.17 -0.29
C ALA A 172 11.62 6.68 -0.25
N ALA A 173 10.78 7.47 -0.94
CA ALA A 173 10.91 8.92 -0.98
C ALA A 173 10.65 9.58 0.39
N LEU A 174 9.69 9.08 1.16
CA LEU A 174 9.41 9.59 2.51
C LEU A 174 10.50 9.20 3.50
N ASP A 175 10.97 7.96 3.45
CA ASP A 175 12.04 7.46 4.32
C ASP A 175 13.30 8.33 4.18
N GLU A 176 13.79 8.51 2.94
CA GLU A 176 14.95 9.37 2.64
C GLU A 176 14.76 10.82 3.11
N ALA A 177 13.57 11.38 2.93
CA ALA A 177 13.29 12.76 3.33
C ALA A 177 13.13 12.93 4.85
N THR A 178 12.74 11.87 5.57
CA THR A 178 12.54 11.89 7.04
C THR A 178 13.76 11.44 7.84
N ASP A 179 14.76 10.84 7.21
CA ASP A 179 16.01 10.41 7.85
C ASP A 179 16.70 11.52 8.69
N PRO A 180 16.78 12.80 8.24
CA PRO A 180 17.36 13.88 9.04
C PRO A 180 16.60 14.20 10.33
N TRP A 181 15.36 13.73 10.46
CA TRP A 181 14.54 13.87 11.67
C TRP A 181 14.63 12.65 12.58
N GLY A 182 15.45 11.64 12.24
CA GLY A 182 15.55 10.40 13.01
C GLY A 182 14.26 9.59 12.97
N VAL A 183 13.48 9.74 11.91
CA VAL A 183 12.23 8.99 11.65
C VAL A 183 12.50 7.95 10.57
N LYS A 184 12.03 6.72 10.79
CA LYS A 184 12.08 5.62 9.83
C LYS A 184 10.66 5.32 9.36
N VAL A 185 10.43 5.36 8.05
CA VAL A 185 9.14 4.98 7.46
C VAL A 185 9.17 3.50 7.10
N GLU A 186 8.41 2.70 7.84
CA GLU A 186 8.37 1.23 7.68
C GLU A 186 7.46 0.81 6.53
N ARG A 187 6.31 1.49 6.36
CA ARG A 187 5.36 1.19 5.30
C ARG A 187 4.43 2.35 5.00
N VAL A 188 4.03 2.48 3.73
CA VAL A 188 2.96 3.37 3.27
C VAL A 188 1.87 2.50 2.65
N GLU A 189 0.61 2.77 2.98
CA GLU A 189 -0.54 2.05 2.41
C GLU A 189 -1.53 3.06 1.84
N ILE A 190 -1.90 2.90 0.57
CA ILE A 190 -2.98 3.67 -0.04
C ILE A 190 -4.30 3.09 0.46
N LYS A 191 -5.10 3.91 1.14
CA LYS A 191 -6.36 3.49 1.75
C LYS A 191 -7.47 3.48 0.70
N ASP A 192 -7.90 4.65 0.26
CA ASP A 192 -8.96 4.80 -0.75
C ASP A 192 -8.58 5.76 -1.88
N VAL A 193 -9.07 5.45 -3.07
CA VAL A 193 -9.00 6.32 -4.27
C VAL A 193 -10.42 6.61 -4.69
N ARG A 194 -10.88 7.85 -4.47
CA ARG A 194 -12.24 8.28 -4.76
C ARG A 194 -12.27 9.17 -5.99
N LEU A 195 -13.25 8.94 -6.85
CA LEU A 195 -13.53 9.75 -8.04
C LEU A 195 -14.81 10.56 -7.81
N PRO A 196 -15.01 11.66 -8.55
CA PRO A 196 -16.29 12.36 -8.60
C PRO A 196 -17.40 11.39 -8.96
N ILE A 197 -18.49 11.41 -8.19
CA ILE A 197 -19.59 10.45 -8.34
C ILE A 197 -20.19 10.43 -9.76
N GLN A 198 -20.20 11.58 -10.45
CA GLN A 198 -20.68 11.71 -11.82
C GLN A 198 -19.80 10.92 -12.80
N LEU A 199 -18.48 11.10 -12.71
CA LEU A 199 -17.51 10.41 -13.55
C LEU A 199 -17.45 8.91 -13.22
N GLN A 200 -17.50 8.54 -11.93
CA GLN A 200 -17.53 7.14 -11.52
C GLN A 200 -18.74 6.40 -12.12
N ARG A 201 -19.93 7.02 -12.10
CA ARG A 201 -21.14 6.44 -12.71
C ARG A 201 -21.03 6.33 -14.22
N ALA A 202 -20.53 7.37 -14.89
CA ALA A 202 -20.31 7.35 -16.34
C ALA A 202 -19.32 6.26 -16.75
N MET A 203 -18.17 6.16 -16.08
CA MET A 203 -17.18 5.11 -16.30
C MET A 203 -17.73 3.70 -16.03
N ALA A 204 -18.52 3.52 -14.98
CA ALA A 204 -19.13 2.23 -14.67
C ALA A 204 -20.11 1.81 -15.78
N ALA A 205 -20.95 2.73 -16.26
CA ALA A 205 -21.88 2.48 -17.36
C ALA A 205 -21.15 2.17 -18.68
N GLU A 206 -20.10 2.93 -19.01
CA GLU A 206 -19.27 2.67 -20.18
C GLU A 206 -18.57 1.31 -20.11
N ALA A 207 -17.98 0.97 -18.96
CA ALA A 207 -17.29 -0.30 -18.76
C ALA A 207 -18.25 -1.50 -18.79
N GLU A 208 -19.47 -1.35 -18.29
CA GLU A 208 -20.52 -2.38 -18.40
C GLU A 208 -20.96 -2.58 -19.87
N ALA A 209 -21.19 -1.49 -20.60
CA ALA A 209 -21.52 -1.54 -22.02
C ALA A 209 -20.39 -2.20 -22.85
N ALA A 210 -19.13 -1.86 -22.59
CA ALA A 210 -17.97 -2.44 -23.26
C ALA A 210 -17.81 -3.94 -22.95
N ARG A 211 -18.02 -4.37 -21.70
CA ARG A 211 -18.01 -5.79 -21.32
C ARG A 211 -19.15 -6.57 -21.98
N ALA A 212 -20.35 -6.00 -22.03
CA ALA A 212 -21.50 -6.63 -22.69
C ALA A 212 -21.28 -6.78 -24.20
N ALA A 213 -20.71 -5.76 -24.85
CA ALA A 213 -20.33 -5.82 -26.26
C ALA A 213 -19.25 -6.88 -26.52
N GLY A 214 -18.19 -6.91 -25.68
CA GLY A 214 -17.13 -7.92 -25.75
C GLY A 214 -17.66 -9.35 -25.59
N ALA A 215 -18.56 -9.57 -24.62
CA ALA A 215 -19.18 -10.89 -24.41
C ALA A 215 -19.97 -11.37 -25.63
N LYS A 216 -20.68 -10.46 -26.33
CA LYS A 216 -21.41 -10.79 -27.56
C LYS A 216 -20.47 -11.17 -28.71
N ILE A 217 -19.34 -10.47 -28.85
CA ILE A 217 -18.33 -10.78 -29.88
C ILE A 217 -17.70 -12.14 -29.60
N ILE A 218 -17.27 -12.39 -28.35
CA ILE A 218 -16.69 -13.68 -27.95
C ILE A 218 -17.69 -14.82 -28.16
N ALA A 219 -18.98 -14.61 -27.86
CA ALA A 219 -20.02 -15.61 -28.12
C ALA A 219 -20.20 -15.89 -29.61
N ALA A 220 -20.23 -14.86 -30.46
CA ALA A 220 -20.35 -15.03 -31.91
C ALA A 220 -19.11 -15.69 -32.55
N GLU A 221 -17.91 -15.36 -32.07
CA GLU A 221 -16.65 -16.00 -32.49
C GLU A 221 -16.60 -17.46 -32.03
N GLY A 222 -17.01 -17.72 -30.78
CA GLY A 222 -17.17 -19.08 -30.26
C GLY A 222 -18.13 -19.92 -31.08
N GLU A 223 -19.27 -19.35 -31.49
CA GLU A 223 -20.24 -20.01 -32.37
C GLU A 223 -19.66 -20.30 -33.76
N GLN A 224 -18.89 -19.38 -34.32
CA GLN A 224 -18.21 -19.58 -35.61
C GLN A 224 -17.17 -20.72 -35.52
N LEU A 225 -16.35 -20.74 -34.47
CA LEU A 225 -15.35 -21.78 -34.24
C LEU A 225 -16.01 -23.15 -34.01
N ALA A 226 -17.09 -23.19 -33.21
CA ALA A 226 -17.89 -24.39 -33.00
C ALA A 226 -18.49 -24.90 -34.32
N SER A 227 -19.04 -23.99 -35.14
CA SER A 227 -19.61 -24.33 -36.45
C SER A 227 -18.58 -24.94 -37.40
N ARG A 228 -17.35 -24.41 -37.43
CA ARG A 228 -16.26 -24.97 -38.24
C ARG A 228 -15.85 -26.36 -37.74
N ALA A 229 -15.65 -26.52 -36.43
CA ALA A 229 -15.31 -27.82 -35.85
C ALA A 229 -16.40 -28.87 -36.11
N LEU A 230 -17.67 -28.46 -36.09
CA LEU A 230 -18.81 -29.31 -36.45
C LEU A 230 -18.84 -29.68 -37.94
N ALA A 231 -18.47 -28.76 -38.84
CA ALA A 231 -18.35 -29.04 -40.27
C ALA A 231 -17.22 -30.05 -40.56
N ASP A 232 -16.05 -29.83 -39.98
CA ASP A 232 -14.92 -30.76 -40.11
C ASP A 232 -15.28 -32.16 -39.55
N ALA A 233 -15.97 -32.20 -38.41
CA ALA A 233 -16.48 -33.45 -37.86
C ALA A 233 -17.52 -34.11 -38.77
N ALA A 234 -18.37 -33.34 -39.45
CA ALA A 234 -19.34 -33.87 -40.40
C ALA A 234 -18.65 -34.49 -41.62
N ASP A 235 -17.60 -33.87 -42.15
CA ASP A 235 -16.82 -34.40 -43.29
C ASP A 235 -16.11 -35.72 -42.93
N VAL A 236 -15.53 -35.80 -41.72
CA VAL A 236 -14.92 -37.04 -41.21
C VAL A 236 -15.98 -38.13 -41.04
N ILE A 237 -17.16 -37.78 -40.49
CA ILE A 237 -18.27 -38.73 -40.32
C ILE A 237 -18.81 -39.20 -41.68
N ALA A 238 -18.88 -38.32 -42.69
CA ALA A 238 -19.34 -38.67 -44.04
C ALA A 238 -18.44 -39.71 -44.73
N THR A 239 -17.16 -39.79 -44.34
CA THR A 239 -16.23 -40.81 -44.84
C THR A 239 -16.64 -42.23 -44.44
N SER A 240 -17.38 -42.40 -43.33
CA SER A 240 -17.84 -43.71 -42.86
C SER A 240 -19.33 -43.67 -42.49
N PRO A 241 -20.22 -44.25 -43.32
CA PRO A 241 -21.67 -44.28 -43.03
C PRO A 241 -22.02 -44.94 -41.68
N CYS A 242 -21.18 -45.87 -41.19
CA CYS A 242 -21.35 -46.48 -39.88
C CYS A 242 -21.19 -45.47 -38.72
N ALA A 243 -20.37 -44.41 -38.90
CA ALA A 243 -20.19 -43.37 -37.90
C ALA A 243 -21.47 -42.55 -37.64
N ILE A 244 -22.29 -42.29 -38.69
CA ILE A 244 -23.61 -41.65 -38.52
C ILE A 244 -24.52 -42.52 -37.65
N GLN A 245 -24.54 -43.84 -37.86
CA GLN A 245 -25.34 -44.76 -37.04
C GLN A 245 -24.86 -44.79 -35.58
N LEU A 246 -23.55 -44.83 -35.34
CA LEU A 246 -23.00 -44.76 -33.98
C LEU A 246 -23.37 -43.43 -33.31
N ARG A 247 -23.26 -42.29 -34.01
CA ARG A 247 -23.67 -40.98 -33.50
C ARG A 247 -25.17 -40.93 -33.21
N TYR A 248 -25.99 -41.54 -34.06
CA TYR A 248 -27.44 -41.66 -33.86
C TYR A 248 -27.77 -42.46 -32.59
N LEU A 249 -27.14 -43.63 -32.40
CA LEU A 249 -27.31 -44.46 -31.20
C LEU A 249 -26.81 -43.75 -29.93
N GLN A 250 -25.72 -42.99 -30.00
CA GLN A 250 -25.23 -42.17 -28.88
C GLN A 250 -26.20 -41.04 -28.52
N THR A 251 -26.77 -40.35 -29.51
CA THR A 251 -27.80 -39.33 -29.28
C THR A 251 -29.05 -39.96 -28.67
N LEU A 252 -29.48 -41.14 -29.14
CA LEU A 252 -30.60 -41.86 -28.55
C LEU A 252 -30.34 -42.25 -27.09
N ASN A 253 -29.14 -42.71 -26.75
CA ASN A 253 -28.76 -43.03 -25.38
C ASN A 253 -28.78 -41.77 -24.48
N SER A 254 -28.30 -40.64 -25.00
CA SER A 254 -28.31 -39.36 -24.28
C SER A 254 -29.74 -38.87 -24.02
N ILE A 255 -30.62 -38.96 -25.03
CA ILE A 255 -32.05 -38.63 -24.90
C ILE A 255 -32.75 -39.58 -23.90
N SER A 256 -32.44 -40.88 -23.95
CA SER A 256 -32.98 -41.87 -23.01
C SER A 256 -32.53 -41.63 -21.57
N SER A 257 -31.33 -41.06 -21.37
CA SER A 257 -30.82 -40.68 -20.06
C SER A 257 -31.57 -39.49 -19.45
N GLU A 258 -32.06 -38.54 -20.26
CA GLU A 258 -32.80 -37.36 -19.82
C GLU A 258 -34.29 -37.62 -19.49
N LYS A 259 -34.68 -38.79 -18.94
CA LYS A 259 -36.06 -39.09 -18.48
C LYS A 259 -37.20 -38.59 -19.40
N ASN A 260 -36.97 -38.50 -20.71
CA ASN A 260 -37.95 -37.96 -21.65
C ASN A 260 -39.00 -39.03 -21.95
N ASN A 261 -40.28 -38.68 -21.84
CA ASN A 261 -41.40 -39.62 -22.00
C ASN A 261 -41.82 -39.82 -23.47
N THR A 262 -41.21 -39.10 -24.41
CA THR A 262 -41.55 -39.17 -25.84
C THR A 262 -40.27 -39.07 -26.66
N ILE A 263 -39.90 -40.16 -27.33
CA ILE A 263 -38.76 -40.21 -28.23
C ILE A 263 -39.29 -40.15 -29.66
N ILE A 264 -39.04 -39.05 -30.36
CA ILE A 264 -39.40 -38.89 -31.77
C ILE A 264 -38.27 -39.51 -32.60
N PHE A 265 -38.53 -40.64 -33.24
CA PHE A 265 -37.59 -41.28 -34.15
C PHE A 265 -37.70 -40.66 -35.56
N PRO A 266 -36.69 -39.92 -36.05
CA PRO A 266 -36.66 -39.53 -37.44
C PRO A 266 -36.42 -40.75 -38.32
N PHE A 267 -37.40 -41.09 -39.16
CA PHE A 267 -37.23 -42.09 -40.20
C PHE A 267 -36.63 -41.43 -41.45
N PRO A 268 -35.53 -41.98 -42.04
CA PRO A 268 -34.95 -41.42 -43.24
C PRO A 268 -35.96 -41.41 -44.40
N THR A 269 -36.21 -40.25 -44.99
CA THR A 269 -37.11 -40.12 -46.16
C THR A 269 -36.58 -40.85 -47.39
N GLU A 270 -35.28 -41.13 -47.45
CA GLU A 270 -34.64 -41.90 -48.52
C GLU A 270 -35.16 -43.35 -48.60
N LEU A 271 -35.46 -43.96 -47.44
CA LEU A 271 -36.08 -45.29 -47.40
C LEU A 271 -37.50 -45.24 -47.94
N ILE A 272 -38.25 -44.20 -47.57
CA ILE A 272 -39.62 -43.98 -48.07
C ILE A 272 -39.60 -43.71 -49.58
N ALA A 273 -38.67 -42.88 -50.05
CA ALA A 273 -38.51 -42.55 -51.46
C ALA A 273 -38.13 -43.78 -52.29
N LYS A 274 -37.19 -44.62 -51.81
CA LYS A 274 -36.86 -45.89 -52.47
C LYS A 274 -38.06 -46.84 -52.52
N PHE A 275 -38.83 -46.93 -51.44
CA PHE A 275 -40.05 -47.77 -51.41
C PHE A 275 -41.13 -47.27 -52.37
N ILE A 276 -41.37 -45.95 -52.43
CA ILE A 276 -42.33 -45.36 -53.36
C ILE A 276 -41.85 -45.52 -54.81
N GLN A 277 -40.56 -45.29 -55.07
CA GLN A 277 -39.99 -45.42 -56.41
C GLN A 277 -39.98 -46.88 -56.89
N SER A 278 -39.74 -47.85 -56.01
CA SER A 278 -39.89 -49.28 -56.35
C SER A 278 -41.33 -49.72 -56.52
N ALA A 279 -42.30 -48.99 -55.95
CA ALA A 279 -43.73 -49.26 -56.13
C ALA A 279 -44.29 -48.59 -57.40
N ALA A 280 -43.63 -47.53 -57.89
CA ALA A 280 -44.01 -46.81 -59.10
C ALA A 280 -43.36 -47.34 -60.39
N ALA A 281 -42.27 -48.12 -60.28
CA ALA A 281 -41.62 -48.83 -61.37
C ALA A 281 -42.16 -50.26 -61.49
#